data_AF-A0A1F7CRA4-F1
#
_entry.id   AF-A0A1F7CRA4-F1
#
_cell.length_a   1.000
_cell.length_b   1.000
_cell.length_c   1.000
_cell.angle_alpha   90.00
_cell.angle_beta   90.00
_cell.angle_gamma   90.00
#
_symmetry.space_group_name_H-M   'P 1'
#
loop_
_entity.id
_entity.type
_entity.pdbx_description
1 polymer ?
#
loop_
_entity_poly.entity_id
_entity_poly.type
_entity_poly.pdbx_seq_one_letter_code
_entity_poly.pdbx_strand_id
1 'polypeptide(L)'
;MGLMMSVQLAWELGYVIAGPIVLLGFGGAYVDKYLDTSPTFLFGGFILAFCISAFFVLRKVRAIHRMEFGDQNTSPNRSLSP
;
A
#
# COMPACT_ATOMS: atom_id res chain seq x y z
N MET A 1 6.39 7.13 27.38
CA MET A 1 5.29 6.39 26.72
C MET A 1 5.13 6.66 25.22
N GLY A 2 5.91 7.56 24.58
CA GLY A 2 5.79 7.82 23.13
C GLY A 2 6.53 6.80 22.22
N LEU A 3 7.65 6.24 22.68
CA LEU A 3 8.51 5.38 21.86
C LEU A 3 7.82 4.12 21.30
N MET A 4 6.92 3.50 22.07
CA MET A 4 6.21 2.30 21.61
C MET A 4 5.28 2.61 20.42
N MET A 5 4.61 3.77 20.44
CA MET A 5 3.72 4.18 19.33
C MET A 5 4.53 4.44 18.05
N SER A 6 5.68 5.10 18.18
CA SER A 6 6.57 5.38 17.04
C SER A 6 7.10 4.10 16.40
N VAL A 7 7.49 3.11 17.21
CA VAL A 7 7.96 1.80 16.73
C VAL A 7 6.84 1.04 16.04
N GLN A 8 5.62 1.08 16.57
CA GLN A 8 4.48 0.40 15.97
C GLN A 8 4.10 1.00 14.61
N LEU A 9 4.14 2.33 14.45
CA LEU A 9 3.94 2.97 13.15
C LEU A 9 5.07 2.65 12.16
N ALA A 10 6.33 2.70 12.61
CA ALA A 10 7.47 2.36 11.78
C ALA A 10 7.40 0.90 11.30
N TRP A 11 6.88 0.00 12.14
CA TRP A 11 6.63 -1.39 11.80
C TRP A 11 5.54 -1.51 10.73
N GLU A 12 4.34 -0.97 10.94
CA GLU A 12 3.28 -1.03 9.94
C GLU A 12 3.70 -0.48 8.58
N LEU A 13 4.39 0.66 8.56
CA LEU A 13 4.86 1.28 7.32
C LEU A 13 6.00 0.49 6.68
N GLY A 14 6.90 -0.06 7.51
CA GLY A 14 8.05 -0.85 7.09
C GLY A 14 7.64 -2.10 6.30
N TYR A 15 6.64 -2.86 6.77
CA TYR A 15 6.18 -4.07 6.05
C TYR A 15 5.48 -3.76 4.73
N VAL A 16 4.74 -2.65 4.66
CA VAL A 16 4.07 -2.23 3.43
C VAL A 16 5.07 -1.89 2.33
N ILE A 17 6.23 -1.34 2.68
CA ILE A 17 7.30 -0.98 1.73
C ILE A 17 8.24 -2.17 1.46
N ALA A 18 8.66 -2.87 2.51
CA ALA A 18 9.61 -3.97 2.40
C ALA A 18 9.01 -5.17 1.66
N GLY A 19 7.73 -5.48 1.85
CA GLY A 19 7.04 -6.59 1.18
C GLY A 19 7.22 -6.60 -0.35
N PRO A 20 6.80 -5.55 -1.08
CA PRO A 20 6.96 -5.49 -2.53
C PRO A 20 8.41 -5.38 -2.97
N ILE A 21 9.27 -4.65 -2.23
CA ILE A 21 10.70 -4.53 -2.58
C ILE A 21 11.38 -5.90 -2.52
N VAL A 22 11.15 -6.67 -1.46
CA VAL A 22 11.76 -8.00 -1.32
C VAL A 22 11.14 -8.98 -2.31
N LEU A 23 9.81 -8.99 -2.45
CA LEU A 23 9.13 -9.91 -3.36
C LEU A 23 9.56 -9.71 -4.82
N LEU A 24 9.57 -8.47 -5.29
CA LEU A 24 9.84 -8.15 -6.70
C LEU A 24 11.32 -7.89 -6.97
N GLY A 25 12.07 -7.37 -6.01
CA GLY A 25 13.53 -7.25 -6.12
C GLY A 25 14.22 -8.61 -6.08
N PHE A 26 13.86 -9.46 -5.12
CA PHE A 26 14.44 -10.81 -5.01
C PHE A 26 13.86 -11.76 -6.07
N GLY A 27 12.56 -11.66 -6.35
CA GLY A 27 11.93 -12.40 -7.45
C GLY A 27 12.48 -11.99 -8.82
N GLY A 28 12.66 -10.69 -9.06
CA GLY A 28 13.30 -10.16 -10.26
C GLY A 28 14.76 -10.62 -10.39
N ALA A 29 15.54 -10.53 -9.30
CA ALA A 29 16.93 -11.01 -9.27
C ALA A 29 17.05 -12.52 -9.55
N TYR A 30 16.11 -13.33 -9.05
CA TYR A 30 16.12 -14.77 -9.27
C TYR A 30 15.84 -15.13 -10.74
N VAL A 31 14.87 -14.45 -11.36
CA VAL A 31 14.55 -14.62 -12.78
C VAL A 31 15.67 -14.12 -13.68
N ASP A 32 16.28 -12.99 -13.33
CA ASP A 32 17.44 -12.41 -14.04
C ASP A 32 18.63 -13.38 -14.04
N LYS A 33 18.88 -14.05 -12.91
CA LYS A 33 19.91 -15.09 -12.77
C LYS A 33 19.58 -16.38 -13.53
N TYR A 34 18.30 -16.69 -13.75
CA TYR A 34 17.87 -17.88 -14.50
C TYR A 34 17.93 -17.67 -16.02
N LEU A 35 17.80 -16.42 -16.46
CA LEU A 35 17.75 -16.04 -17.89
C LEU A 35 19.10 -15.51 -18.44
N ASP A 36 20.16 -15.49 -17.63
CA ASP A 36 21.51 -15.00 -17.99
C ASP A 36 21.50 -13.60 -18.67
N THR A 37 20.47 -12.81 -18.34
CA THR A 37 20.24 -11.50 -18.96
C THR A 37 20.85 -10.44 -18.05
N SER A 38 21.53 -9.45 -18.62
CA SER A 38 21.99 -8.24 -17.90
C SER A 38 20.90 -7.71 -16.97
N PRO A 39 21.21 -7.07 -15.81
CA PRO A 39 20.32 -6.80 -14.67
C PRO A 39 19.14 -5.87 -14.98
N THR A 40 18.28 -6.32 -15.85
CA THR A 40 17.17 -5.61 -16.48
C THR A 40 15.86 -6.07 -15.85
N PHE A 41 15.76 -7.34 -15.47
CA PHE A 41 14.63 -7.85 -14.69
C PHE A 41 14.65 -7.30 -13.26
N LEU A 42 15.83 -7.01 -12.71
CA LEU A 42 15.95 -6.34 -11.41
C LEU A 42 15.41 -4.90 -11.47
N PHE A 43 15.72 -4.16 -12.54
CA PHE A 43 15.19 -2.81 -12.77
C PHE A 43 13.69 -2.83 -13.09
N GLY A 44 13.24 -3.77 -13.92
CA GLY A 44 11.83 -3.97 -14.24
C GLY A 44 11.01 -4.36 -13.01
N GLY A 45 11.52 -5.28 -12.19
CA GLY A 45 10.92 -5.68 -10.92
C GLY A 45 10.85 -4.53 -9.93
N PHE A 46 11.88 -3.69 -9.84
CA PHE A 46 11.88 -2.49 -9.00
C PHE A 46 10.84 -1.46 -9.44
N ILE A 47 10.76 -1.15 -10.74
CA ILE A 47 9.74 -0.23 -11.28
C ILE A 47 8.33 -0.81 -11.07
N LEU A 48 8.14 -2.10 -11.31
CA LEU A 48 6.86 -2.76 -11.09
C LEU A 48 6.46 -2.75 -9.60
N ALA A 49 7.42 -2.94 -8.68
CA ALA A 49 7.20 -2.84 -7.25
C ALA A 49 6.77 -1.43 -6.83
N PHE A 50 7.44 -0.43 -7.38
CA PHE A 50 7.11 0.96 -7.16
C PHE A 50 5.69 1.28 -7.66
N CYS A 51 5.33 0.82 -8.87
CA CYS A 51 3.99 1.00 -9.43
C CYS A 51 2.91 0.28 -8.62
N ILE A 52 3.14 -0.97 -8.20
CA ILE A 52 2.19 -1.75 -7.40
C ILE A 52 2.00 -1.11 -6.02
N SER A 53 3.10 -0.68 -5.37
CA SER A 53 3.05 0.03 -4.10
C SER A 53 2.24 1.33 -4.21
N ALA A 54 2.55 2.17 -5.21
CA ALA A 54 1.81 3.41 -5.47
C ALA A 54 0.32 3.15 -5.75
N PHE A 55 -0.01 2.11 -6.51
CA PHE A 55 -1.38 1.72 -6.78
C PHE A 55 -2.13 1.26 -5.52
N PHE A 56 -1.49 0.47 -4.66
CA PHE A 56 -2.08 -0.02 -3.41
C PHE A 56 -2.36 1.11 -2.42
N VAL A 57 -1.42 2.06 -2.31
CA VAL A 57 -1.57 3.26 -1.50
C VAL A 57 -2.74 4.11 -2.01
N LEU A 58 -2.79 4.39 -3.31
CA LEU A 58 -3.89 5.17 -3.91
C LEU A 58 -5.26 4.49 -3.72
N ARG A 59 -5.32 3.16 -3.80
CA ARG A 59 -6.54 2.39 -3.54
C ARG A 59 -6.96 2.49 -2.07
N LYS A 60 -6.03 2.38 -1.12
CA LYS A 60 -6.33 2.57 0.32
C LYS A 60 -6.83 3.99 0.60
N VAL A 61 -6.17 5.01 0.04
CA VAL A 61 -6.56 6.42 0.22
C VAL A 61 -7.97 6.68 -0.34
N ARG A 62 -8.28 6.17 -1.54
CA ARG A 62 -9.63 6.29 -2.12
C ARG A 62 -10.70 5.52 -1.35
N ALA A 63 -10.35 4.38 -0.77
CA ALA A 63 -11.28 3.61 0.06
C ALA A 63 -11.68 4.40 1.32
N ILE A 64 -10.73 5.09 1.94
CA ILE A 64 -10.97 5.93 3.14
C ILE A 64 -11.77 7.19 2.77
N HIS A 65 -11.40 7.89 1.69
CA HIS A 65 -12.11 9.10 1.24
C HIS A 65 -13.57 8.85 0.84
N ARG A 66 -13.90 7.62 0.41
CA ARG A 66 -15.30 7.25 0.09
C ARG A 66 -16.13 7.02 1.36
N MET A 67 -15.51 6.70 2.49
CA MET A 67 -16.20 6.47 3.76
C MET A 67 -16.52 7.77 4.48
N GLU A 68 -15.68 8.81 4.36
CA GLU A 68 -15.93 10.10 5.04
C GLU A 68 -16.95 11.01 4.33
N PHE A 69 -17.14 10.88 3.01
CA PHE A 69 -18.03 11.76 2.25
C PHE A 69 -19.43 11.17 1.95
N GLY A 70 -19.67 9.90 2.32
CA GLY A 70 -20.89 9.17 1.98
C GLY A 70 -21.96 9.08 3.08
N ASP A 71 -21.64 9.37 4.33
CA ASP A 71 -22.52 9.06 5.47
C ASP A 71 -23.16 10.29 6.15
N GLN A 72 -22.80 11.52 5.74
CA GLN A 72 -23.41 12.74 6.29
C GLN A 72 -24.75 13.11 5.61
N ASN A 73 -25.18 12.38 4.58
CA ASN A 73 -26.42 12.66 3.84
C ASN A 73 -27.43 11.50 3.93
N THR A 74 -27.46 10.80 5.07
CA THR A 74 -28.51 9.81 5.35
C THR A 74 -28.84 9.73 6.83
N SER A 75 -28.98 10.89 7.49
CA SER A 75 -29.83 10.97 8.68
C SER A 75 -31.26 11.26 8.21
N PRO A 76 -32.17 10.26 8.17
CA PRO A 76 -33.57 10.56 8.01
C PRO A 76 -34.01 11.27 9.28
N ASN A 77 -34.42 12.53 9.11
CA ASN A 77 -35.11 13.35 10.09
C ASN A 77 -36.24 12.54 10.78
N ARG A 78 -35.91 11.90 11.91
CA ARG A 78 -36.84 11.25 12.84
C ARG A 78 -36.96 12.07 14.13
N SER A 79 -37.00 13.40 14.01
CA SER A 79 -37.37 14.27 15.13
C SER A 79 -38.73 14.95 14.93
N LEU A 80 -39.54 14.47 13.97
CA LEU A 80 -40.96 14.79 13.90
C LEU A 80 -41.78 13.52 14.17
N SER A 81 -42.16 13.35 15.43
CA SER A 81 -43.36 12.59 15.79
C SER A 81 -44.06 13.41 16.88
N PRO A 82 -45.36 13.71 16.71
CA PRO A 82 -46.12 14.62 17.58
C PRO A 82 -46.31 14.09 19.00
#